data_AF-A0A8J2APK5-F1
#
_entry.id   AF-A0A8J2APK5-F1
#
_cell.length_a   1.000
_cell.length_b   1.000
_cell.length_c   1.000
_cell.angle_alpha   90.00
_cell.angle_beta   90.00
_cell.angle_gamma   90.00
#
_symmetry.space_group_name_H-M   'P 1'
#
loop_
_entity.id
_entity.type
_entity.pdbx_description
1 polymer ?
#
loop_
_entity_poly.entity_id
_entity_poly.type
_entity_poly.pdbx_seq_one_letter_code
_entity_poly.pdbx_strand_id
1 'polypeptide(L)'
;MSLVHPPLPTAVAVLYVRTKMLVAIWLCLVAVHALKQEHTAQESRQMLRRIDIDNDAKLNATHTSPKSDIAALVHENSAIKLRHEARKAVNTNVLGATLGSCSEDGEAVTGFMRDGMCTDGGDEDAGSHHICINLHSAQAGGKTFCEVTGQSNWCVEKDTCQGGSGGSSTCPRVHWCVCQWAFASLIADNPDICSQLTMKLAGTHKAALCAYCANQSEYTAALNCLKEKDPSLTCTNFEGPICGSAR
;
A
#
# COMPACT_ATOMS: atom_id res chain seq x y z
N MET A 1 44.53 27.00 -49.50
CA MET A 1 43.07 27.02 -49.69
C MET A 1 42.43 27.02 -48.30
N SER A 2 42.10 28.20 -47.78
CA SER A 2 41.49 28.35 -46.44
C SER A 2 39.98 28.32 -46.58
N LEU A 3 39.33 27.32 -45.96
CA LEU A 3 37.88 27.18 -45.92
C LEU A 3 37.31 28.10 -44.83
N VAL A 4 36.70 29.20 -45.25
CA VAL A 4 35.93 30.11 -44.38
C VAL A 4 34.51 29.53 -44.25
N HIS A 5 34.12 29.16 -43.03
CA HIS A 5 32.76 28.67 -42.75
C HIS A 5 31.80 29.86 -42.53
N PRO A 6 30.56 29.80 -43.06
CA PRO A 6 29.57 30.84 -42.86
C PRO A 6 29.03 30.86 -41.42
N PRO A 7 28.67 32.05 -40.88
CA PRO A 7 28.12 32.17 -39.54
C PRO A 7 26.72 31.54 -39.43
N LEU A 8 26.47 30.83 -38.33
CA LEU A 8 25.16 30.22 -38.06
C LEU A 8 24.05 31.28 -37.88
N PRO A 9 22.81 30.99 -38.34
CA PRO A 9 21.68 31.89 -38.22
C PRO A 9 21.28 32.10 -36.75
N THR A 10 21.16 33.37 -36.36
CA THR A 10 20.88 33.86 -34.99
C THR A 10 19.62 33.26 -34.34
N ALA A 11 18.63 32.81 -35.13
CA ALA A 11 17.42 32.18 -34.63
C ALA A 11 17.68 30.82 -33.93
N VAL A 12 18.69 30.06 -34.38
CA VAL A 12 19.04 28.75 -33.79
C VAL A 12 19.67 28.92 -32.42
N ALA A 13 20.46 29.98 -32.23
CA ALA A 13 21.06 30.31 -30.94
C ALA A 13 20.00 30.65 -29.88
N VAL A 14 18.94 31.37 -30.25
CA VAL A 14 17.87 31.76 -29.32
C VAL A 14 17.03 30.56 -28.87
N LEU A 15 16.69 29.64 -29.78
CA LEU A 15 16.01 28.39 -29.41
C LEU A 15 16.90 27.55 -28.49
N TYR A 16 18.18 27.40 -28.81
CA TYR A 16 19.11 26.60 -28.02
C TYR A 16 19.24 27.10 -26.57
N VAL A 17 19.29 28.41 -26.37
CA VAL A 17 19.34 29.03 -25.02
C VAL A 17 18.03 28.78 -24.26
N ARG A 18 16.87 28.91 -24.91
CA ARG A 18 15.56 28.65 -24.27
C ARG A 18 15.40 27.19 -23.86
N THR A 19 15.80 26.24 -24.71
CA THR A 19 15.69 24.81 -24.38
C THR A 19 16.60 24.44 -23.22
N LYS A 20 17.83 24.97 -23.17
CA LYS A 20 18.73 24.76 -22.03
C LYS A 20 18.18 25.33 -20.72
N MET A 21 17.53 26.49 -20.76
CA MET A 21 16.93 27.10 -19.57
C MET A 21 15.75 26.26 -19.05
N LEU A 22 14.90 25.73 -19.93
CA LEU A 22 13.78 24.87 -19.54
C LEU A 22 14.24 23.54 -18.95
N VAL A 23 15.29 22.93 -19.52
CA VAL A 23 15.88 21.69 -18.96
C VAL A 23 16.49 21.93 -17.58
N ALA A 24 17.17 23.07 -17.37
CA ALA A 24 17.71 23.43 -16.07
C ALA A 24 16.61 23.64 -15.01
N ILE A 25 15.50 24.30 -15.38
CA ILE A 25 14.34 24.49 -14.48
C ILE A 25 13.72 23.14 -14.11
N TRP A 26 13.54 22.25 -15.09
CA TRP A 26 12.97 20.92 -14.85
C TRP A 26 13.87 20.07 -13.94
N LEU A 27 15.19 20.06 -14.16
CA LEU A 27 16.15 19.37 -13.29
C LEU A 27 16.13 19.92 -11.86
N CYS A 28 16.03 21.25 -11.69
CA CYS A 28 15.87 21.86 -10.37
C CYS A 28 14.57 21.41 -9.68
N LEU A 29 13.45 21.35 -10.39
CA LEU A 29 12.17 20.91 -9.82
C LEU A 29 12.22 19.43 -9.39
N VAL A 30 12.83 18.57 -10.20
CA VAL A 30 13.04 17.15 -9.86
C VAL A 30 13.94 17.02 -8.61
N ALA A 31 15.03 17.78 -8.53
CA ALA A 31 15.92 17.77 -7.37
C ALA A 31 15.22 18.27 -6.10
N VAL A 32 14.41 19.33 -6.18
CA VAL A 32 13.62 19.84 -5.05
C VAL A 32 12.59 18.82 -4.59
N HIS A 33 11.94 18.11 -5.52
CA HIS A 33 10.99 17.05 -5.17
C HIS A 33 11.68 15.84 -4.50
N ALA A 34 12.85 15.43 -5.01
CA ALA A 34 13.66 14.38 -4.40
C ALA A 34 14.13 14.74 -2.98
N LEU A 35 14.60 15.97 -2.77
CA LEU A 35 14.98 16.46 -1.44
C LEU A 35 13.80 16.50 -0.45
N LYS A 36 12.59 16.82 -0.94
CA LYS A 36 11.39 16.80 -0.11
C LYS A 36 11.00 15.38 0.31
N GLN A 37 11.13 14.41 -0.61
CA GLN A 37 10.93 12.97 -0.32
C GLN A 37 11.93 12.46 0.73
N GLU A 38 13.20 12.85 0.61
CA GLU A 38 14.25 12.46 1.58
C GLU A 38 14.02 13.06 2.98
N HIS A 39 13.55 14.30 3.07
CA HIS A 39 13.24 14.93 4.36
C HIS A 39 12.10 14.21 5.09
N THR A 40 11.01 13.87 4.39
CA THR A 40 9.90 13.11 4.98
C THR A 40 10.33 11.71 5.41
N ALA A 41 11.21 11.05 4.64
CA ALA A 41 11.80 9.76 5.02
C ALA A 41 12.76 9.87 6.22
N GLN A 42 13.44 11.01 6.40
CA GLN A 42 14.30 11.26 7.56
C GLN A 42 13.49 11.57 8.82
N GLU A 43 12.42 12.36 8.72
CA GLU A 43 11.50 12.65 9.82
C GLU A 43 10.80 11.37 10.31
N SER A 44 10.37 10.51 9.38
CA SER A 44 9.80 9.19 9.71
C SER A 44 10.81 8.31 10.45
N ARG A 45 12.09 8.31 10.03
CA ARG A 45 13.18 7.58 10.70
C ARG A 45 13.52 8.15 12.08
N GLN A 46 13.47 9.48 12.25
CA GLN A 46 13.68 10.11 13.55
C GLN A 46 12.51 9.86 14.51
N MET A 47 11.28 9.82 14.00
CA MET A 47 10.09 9.49 14.78
C MET A 47 10.13 8.04 15.28
N LEU A 48 10.50 7.08 14.42
CA LEU A 48 10.68 5.68 14.81
C LEU A 48 11.74 5.50 15.89
N ARG A 49 12.90 6.18 15.77
CA ARG A 49 13.94 6.14 16.82
C ARG A 49 13.47 6.70 18.18
N ARG A 50 12.58 7.69 18.20
CA ARG A 50 12.03 8.23 19.46
C ARG A 50 11.10 7.23 20.14
N ILE A 51 10.33 6.48 19.36
CA ILE A 51 9.44 5.43 19.87
C ILE A 51 10.26 4.31 20.54
N ASP A 52 11.39 3.92 19.95
CA ASP A 52 12.27 2.89 20.54
C ASP A 52 12.88 3.34 21.87
N ILE A 53 13.34 4.59 21.96
CA ILE A 53 13.94 5.15 23.18
C ILE A 53 12.92 5.24 24.34
N ASP A 54 11.68 5.65 24.04
CA ASP A 54 10.62 5.74 25.06
C ASP A 54 10.19 4.35 25.58
N ASN A 55 10.29 3.32 24.74
CA ASN A 55 10.00 1.94 25.14
C ASN A 55 11.10 1.39 26.07
N ASP A 56 12.38 1.65 25.78
CA ASP A 56 13.49 1.27 26.65
C ASP A 56 13.46 1.98 28.01
N ALA A 57 13.06 3.26 28.02
CA ALA A 57 12.91 4.03 29.26
C ALA A 57 11.78 3.49 30.15
N LYS A 58 10.66 3.04 29.57
CA LYS A 58 9.54 2.44 30.31
C LYS A 58 9.86 1.02 30.81
N LEU A 59 10.66 0.26 30.08
CA LEU A 59 11.15 -1.06 30.50
C LEU A 59 12.12 -0.96 31.70
N ASN A 60 12.93 0.10 31.77
CA ASN A 60 13.88 0.30 32.87
C ASN A 60 13.26 0.95 34.13
N ALA A 61 12.14 1.66 34.02
CA ALA A 61 11.53 2.38 35.15
C ALA A 61 10.72 1.49 36.11
N THR A 62 10.45 0.21 35.79
CA THR A 62 9.60 -0.68 36.60
C THR A 62 10.35 -1.54 37.62
N HIS A 63 11.66 -1.35 37.81
CA HIS A 63 12.48 -2.27 38.60
C HIS A 63 12.69 -1.85 40.08
N THR A 64 11.61 -1.58 40.83
CA THR A 64 11.66 -1.52 42.31
C THR A 64 10.34 -1.96 42.99
N SER A 65 9.94 -3.24 42.90
CA SER A 65 8.97 -3.85 43.86
C SER A 65 8.80 -5.39 43.71
N PRO A 66 8.19 -6.10 44.67
CA PRO A 66 8.60 -7.44 45.12
C PRO A 66 8.29 -8.61 44.20
N LYS A 67 8.98 -9.74 44.47
CA LYS A 67 8.94 -11.04 43.77
C LYS A 67 7.55 -11.68 43.52
N SER A 68 6.44 -11.13 44.02
CA SER A 68 5.09 -11.64 43.77
C SER A 68 4.56 -11.36 42.36
N ASP A 69 5.12 -10.35 41.67
CA ASP A 69 4.50 -9.81 40.47
C ASP A 69 5.12 -10.35 39.16
N ILE A 70 6.21 -11.11 39.26
CA ILE A 70 6.91 -11.71 38.09
C ILE A 70 6.04 -12.79 37.43
N ALA A 71 5.30 -13.58 38.22
CA ALA A 71 4.41 -14.60 37.67
C ALA A 71 3.23 -13.99 36.89
N ALA A 72 2.71 -12.84 37.33
CA ALA A 72 1.65 -12.11 36.64
C ALA A 72 2.15 -11.49 35.33
N LEU A 73 3.34 -10.88 35.35
CA LEU A 73 3.97 -10.29 34.16
C LEU A 73 4.33 -11.34 33.08
N VAL A 74 4.79 -12.53 33.48
CA VAL A 74 5.09 -13.62 32.53
C VAL A 74 3.80 -14.18 31.90
N HIS A 75 2.69 -14.22 32.63
CA HIS A 75 1.39 -14.66 32.11
C HIS A 75 0.77 -13.63 31.15
N GLU A 76 0.89 -12.33 31.46
CA GLU A 76 0.43 -11.25 30.56
C GLU A 76 1.25 -11.19 29.26
N ASN A 77 2.57 -11.34 29.32
CA ASN A 77 3.42 -11.35 28.11
C ASN A 77 3.12 -12.54 27.19
N SER A 78 2.81 -13.70 27.77
CA SER A 78 2.41 -14.89 27.00
C SER A 78 1.03 -14.69 26.35
N ALA A 79 0.09 -14.06 27.04
CA ALA A 79 -1.22 -13.72 26.50
C ALA A 79 -1.15 -12.64 25.41
N ILE A 80 -0.24 -11.66 25.53
CA ILE A 80 0.00 -10.65 24.50
C ILE A 80 0.60 -11.30 23.24
N LYS A 81 1.56 -12.21 23.39
CA LYS A 81 2.14 -12.97 22.27
C LYS A 81 1.10 -13.84 21.58
N LEU A 82 0.30 -14.58 22.34
CA LEU A 82 -0.80 -15.39 21.78
C LEU A 82 -1.88 -14.52 21.12
N ARG A 83 -2.18 -13.33 21.65
CA ARG A 83 -3.09 -12.37 21.01
C ARG A 83 -2.47 -11.73 19.77
N HIS A 84 -1.16 -11.52 19.73
CA HIS A 84 -0.45 -11.02 18.55
C HIS A 84 -0.40 -12.09 17.45
N GLU A 85 -0.10 -13.34 17.80
CA GLU A 85 -0.17 -14.47 16.88
C GLU A 85 -1.61 -14.78 16.44
N ALA A 86 -2.60 -14.67 17.32
CA ALA A 86 -4.01 -14.77 16.95
C ALA A 86 -4.49 -13.59 16.08
N ARG A 87 -3.98 -12.37 16.29
CA ARG A 87 -4.22 -11.23 15.40
C ARG A 87 -3.59 -11.42 14.03
N LYS A 88 -2.38 -11.98 13.99
CA LYS A 88 -1.69 -12.39 12.76
C LYS A 88 -2.38 -13.59 12.08
N ALA A 89 -3.10 -14.42 12.83
CA ALA A 89 -3.74 -15.64 12.33
C ALA A 89 -5.20 -15.48 11.92
N VAL A 90 -5.86 -14.36 12.22
CA VAL A 90 -7.27 -14.14 11.86
C VAL A 90 -7.33 -13.33 10.57
N ASN A 91 -6.83 -13.95 9.49
CA ASN A 91 -7.04 -13.54 8.09
C ASN A 91 -8.55 -13.46 7.83
N THR A 92 -9.10 -12.27 8.05
CA THR A 92 -10.53 -11.98 7.96
C THR A 92 -10.72 -10.97 6.86
N ASN A 93 -11.76 -11.14 6.06
CA ASN A 93 -12.12 -10.15 5.06
C ASN A 93 -12.92 -8.99 5.67
N VAL A 94 -13.11 -7.93 4.89
CA VAL A 94 -13.88 -6.73 5.31
C VAL A 94 -15.33 -7.04 5.68
N LEU A 95 -15.88 -8.17 5.23
CA LEU A 95 -17.23 -8.64 5.57
C LEU A 95 -17.28 -9.37 6.93
N GLY A 96 -16.14 -9.57 7.59
CA GLY A 96 -16.04 -10.26 8.89
C GLY A 96 -15.98 -11.78 8.82
N ALA A 97 -15.90 -12.37 7.62
CA ALA A 97 -15.71 -13.81 7.41
C ALA A 97 -14.22 -14.13 7.18
N THR A 98 -13.87 -15.42 7.10
CA THR A 98 -12.51 -15.86 6.71
C THR A 98 -12.10 -15.25 5.37
N LEU A 99 -10.84 -14.80 5.27
CA LEU A 99 -10.27 -14.25 4.05
C LEU A 99 -10.29 -15.30 2.95
N GLY A 100 -10.93 -14.96 1.83
CA GLY A 100 -10.96 -15.78 0.63
C GLY A 100 -9.75 -15.53 -0.26
N SER A 101 -9.61 -16.38 -1.28
CA SER A 101 -8.61 -16.16 -2.33
C SER A 101 -8.87 -14.85 -3.06
N CYS A 102 -7.81 -14.14 -3.42
CA CYS A 102 -7.89 -13.01 -4.34
C CYS A 102 -7.70 -13.47 -5.79
N SER A 103 -6.58 -14.13 -6.08
CA SER A 103 -6.31 -14.74 -7.40
C SER A 103 -6.92 -16.14 -7.51
N GLU A 104 -7.38 -16.51 -8.70
CA GLU A 104 -8.02 -17.81 -8.98
C GLU A 104 -7.16 -18.71 -9.87
N ASP A 105 -7.60 -19.96 -10.06
CA ASP A 105 -6.97 -20.89 -11.02
C ASP A 105 -6.95 -20.28 -12.43
N GLY A 106 -5.78 -20.36 -13.08
CA GLY A 106 -5.54 -19.73 -14.38
C GLY A 106 -5.09 -18.26 -14.30
N GLU A 107 -5.02 -17.68 -13.10
CA GLU A 107 -4.45 -16.37 -12.82
C GLU A 107 -3.07 -16.50 -12.17
N ALA A 108 -2.28 -15.42 -12.21
CA ALA A 108 -1.04 -15.32 -11.46
C ALA A 108 -1.30 -15.32 -9.95
N VAL A 109 -0.50 -16.04 -9.17
CA VAL A 109 -0.56 -16.02 -7.71
C VAL A 109 -0.25 -14.63 -7.17
N THR A 110 -1.19 -14.08 -6.40
CA THR A 110 -1.06 -12.76 -5.78
C THR A 110 -0.70 -12.84 -4.28
N GLY A 111 -0.75 -11.71 -3.58
CA GLY A 111 -0.48 -11.56 -2.16
C GLY A 111 1.00 -11.29 -1.87
N PHE A 112 1.28 -10.53 -0.80
CA PHE A 112 2.65 -10.28 -0.32
C PHE A 112 3.37 -11.60 -0.02
N MET A 113 2.67 -12.53 0.63
CA MET A 113 3.17 -13.86 0.97
C MET A 113 3.16 -14.86 -0.21
N ARG A 114 2.65 -14.45 -1.38
CA ARG A 114 2.45 -15.31 -2.56
C ARG A 114 1.63 -16.58 -2.27
N ASP A 115 0.57 -16.42 -1.49
CA ASP A 115 -0.39 -17.46 -1.11
C ASP A 115 -1.74 -17.33 -1.87
N GLY A 116 -1.85 -16.35 -2.76
CA GLY A 116 -3.07 -16.05 -3.52
C GLY A 116 -4.10 -15.22 -2.74
N MET A 117 -3.82 -14.87 -1.48
CA MET A 117 -4.69 -14.10 -0.60
C MET A 117 -4.08 -12.74 -0.26
N CYS A 118 -4.91 -11.78 0.12
CA CYS A 118 -4.42 -10.48 0.60
C CYS A 118 -4.09 -10.53 2.09
N THR A 119 -3.36 -11.57 2.49
CA THR A 119 -2.94 -11.85 3.86
C THR A 119 -2.15 -10.68 4.43
N ASP A 120 -2.42 -10.32 5.68
CA ASP A 120 -1.66 -9.30 6.39
C ASP A 120 -0.26 -9.82 6.72
N GLY A 121 0.74 -9.27 6.03
CA GLY A 121 2.16 -9.58 6.24
C GLY A 121 2.72 -9.00 7.55
N GLY A 122 1.96 -8.15 8.25
CA GLY A 122 2.43 -7.33 9.35
C GLY A 122 3.43 -6.27 8.88
N ASP A 123 4.36 -5.90 9.76
CA ASP A 123 5.30 -4.78 9.55
C ASP A 123 6.24 -4.97 8.35
N GLU A 124 6.45 -6.21 7.89
CA GLU A 124 7.27 -6.53 6.70
C GLU A 124 6.55 -6.14 5.40
N ASP A 125 5.22 -6.06 5.42
CA ASP A 125 4.43 -5.55 4.31
C ASP A 125 4.12 -4.07 4.51
N ALA A 126 5.14 -3.23 4.29
CA ALA A 126 5.02 -1.77 4.38
C ALA A 126 3.93 -1.20 3.44
N GLY A 127 3.59 -1.92 2.36
CA GLY A 127 2.51 -1.56 1.45
C GLY A 127 1.12 -1.94 1.96
N SER A 128 1.03 -2.87 2.91
CA SER A 128 -0.23 -3.42 3.41
C SER A 128 -1.14 -3.82 2.24
N HIS A 129 -0.73 -4.85 1.48
CA HIS A 129 -1.37 -5.33 0.25
C HIS A 129 -2.71 -6.02 0.55
N HIS A 130 -3.64 -5.29 1.15
CA HIS A 130 -4.88 -5.78 1.72
C HIS A 130 -6.08 -5.66 0.77
N ILE A 131 -5.96 -4.92 -0.34
CA ILE A 131 -7.09 -4.64 -1.25
C ILE A 131 -7.07 -5.60 -2.44
N CYS A 132 -8.10 -6.43 -2.60
CA CYS A 132 -8.22 -7.34 -3.74
C CYS A 132 -9.07 -6.72 -4.86
N ILE A 133 -8.44 -6.43 -6.00
CA ILE A 133 -9.10 -5.80 -7.16
C ILE A 133 -8.75 -6.53 -8.45
N ASN A 134 -9.63 -6.41 -9.45
CA ASN A 134 -9.29 -6.78 -10.81
C ASN A 134 -8.51 -5.63 -11.48
N LEU A 135 -7.24 -5.87 -11.81
CA LEU A 135 -6.31 -4.87 -12.36
C LEU A 135 -6.78 -4.29 -13.70
N HIS A 136 -7.62 -5.01 -14.44
CA HIS A 136 -8.13 -4.60 -15.76
C HIS A 136 -9.48 -3.88 -15.69
N SER A 137 -10.12 -3.83 -14.51
CA SER A 137 -11.45 -3.23 -14.32
C SER A 137 -11.42 -1.72 -14.05
N ALA A 138 -10.30 -1.20 -13.58
CA ALA A 138 -10.11 0.24 -13.41
C ALA A 138 -10.07 0.95 -14.79
N GLN A 139 -11.00 1.86 -15.06
CA GLN A 139 -10.98 2.70 -16.27
C GLN A 139 -11.15 4.19 -15.94
N ALA A 140 -10.30 4.75 -15.07
CA ALA A 140 -10.29 6.20 -14.84
C ALA A 140 -9.83 6.93 -16.11
N GLY A 141 -10.76 7.61 -16.81
CA GLY A 141 -10.43 8.33 -18.05
C GLY A 141 -9.82 7.44 -19.14
N GLY A 142 -10.15 6.14 -19.14
CA GLY A 142 -9.58 5.15 -20.06
C GLY A 142 -8.23 4.55 -19.63
N LYS A 143 -7.75 4.83 -18.40
CA LYS A 143 -6.51 4.30 -17.83
C LYS A 143 -6.76 3.22 -16.77
N THR A 144 -5.94 2.17 -16.82
CA THR A 144 -5.87 1.06 -15.85
C THR A 144 -5.24 1.48 -14.52
N PHE A 145 -5.40 0.66 -13.46
CA PHE A 145 -4.74 0.86 -12.16
C PHE A 145 -3.24 1.15 -12.34
N CYS A 146 -2.58 0.34 -13.15
CA CYS A 146 -1.15 0.48 -13.43
C CYS A 146 -0.77 1.74 -14.19
N GLU A 147 -1.60 2.22 -15.11
CA GLU A 147 -1.32 3.47 -15.82
C GLU A 147 -1.43 4.68 -14.90
N VAL A 148 -2.31 4.62 -13.91
CA VAL A 148 -2.43 5.69 -12.90
C VAL A 148 -1.30 5.62 -11.88
N THR A 149 -0.82 4.43 -11.49
CA THR A 149 0.31 4.27 -10.57
C THR A 149 1.69 4.36 -11.24
N GLY A 150 1.76 4.55 -12.57
CA GLY A 150 3.02 4.67 -13.31
C GLY A 150 3.72 3.33 -13.59
N GLN A 151 3.01 2.21 -13.46
CA GLN A 151 3.50 0.84 -13.63
C GLN A 151 2.85 0.12 -14.82
N SER A 152 2.61 0.84 -15.93
CA SER A 152 1.78 0.38 -17.06
C SER A 152 2.09 -1.03 -17.58
N ASN A 153 3.38 -1.40 -17.68
CA ASN A 153 3.77 -2.72 -18.18
C ASN A 153 3.56 -3.85 -17.16
N TRP A 154 3.53 -3.55 -15.86
CA TRP A 154 3.52 -4.56 -14.81
C TRP A 154 2.16 -5.28 -14.71
N CYS A 155 1.03 -4.60 -14.92
CA CYS A 155 -0.30 -5.25 -14.87
C CYS A 155 -0.52 -6.28 -15.99
N VAL A 156 0.16 -6.12 -17.14
CA VAL A 156 -0.03 -6.99 -18.32
C VAL A 156 1.01 -8.11 -18.42
N GLU A 157 2.02 -8.07 -17.55
CA GLU A 157 2.99 -9.15 -17.40
C GLU A 157 2.34 -10.41 -16.83
N LYS A 158 2.96 -11.55 -17.13
CA LYS A 158 2.60 -12.85 -16.55
C LYS A 158 3.48 -13.14 -15.36
N ASP A 159 2.94 -13.86 -14.38
CA ASP A 159 3.66 -14.35 -13.21
C ASP A 159 3.33 -15.84 -12.99
N THR A 160 3.92 -16.45 -11.97
CA THR A 160 3.67 -17.84 -11.57
C THR A 160 2.17 -18.08 -11.41
N CYS A 161 1.65 -19.15 -12.00
CA CYS A 161 0.23 -19.49 -11.91
C CYS A 161 -0.17 -19.92 -10.49
N GLN A 162 -1.36 -19.50 -10.06
CA GLN A 162 -2.04 -20.06 -8.90
C GLN A 162 -2.29 -21.56 -9.09
N GLY A 163 -2.08 -22.35 -8.04
CA GLY A 163 -2.42 -23.77 -8.00
C GLY A 163 -1.58 -24.68 -8.91
N GLY A 164 -0.61 -24.15 -9.66
CA GLY A 164 0.33 -24.92 -10.51
C GLY A 164 -0.31 -25.80 -11.60
N SER A 165 -1.65 -25.75 -11.78
CA SER A 165 -2.41 -26.82 -12.44
C SER A 165 -2.76 -26.55 -13.91
N GLY A 166 -2.13 -25.56 -14.55
CA GLY A 166 -2.53 -25.10 -15.88
C GLY A 166 -1.64 -25.55 -17.06
N GLY A 167 -0.61 -26.38 -16.85
CA GLY A 167 0.37 -26.74 -17.91
C GLY A 167 1.28 -25.59 -18.39
N SER A 168 0.92 -24.33 -18.10
CA SER A 168 1.76 -23.15 -18.22
C SER A 168 2.42 -22.84 -16.87
N SER A 169 3.71 -22.47 -16.89
CA SER A 169 4.42 -21.97 -15.72
C SER A 169 4.06 -20.51 -15.39
N THR A 170 3.38 -19.80 -16.31
CA THR A 170 3.04 -18.39 -16.16
C THR A 170 1.60 -18.08 -16.58
N CYS A 171 0.92 -17.26 -15.79
CA CYS A 171 -0.48 -16.85 -15.93
C CYS A 171 -0.60 -15.32 -15.86
N PRO A 172 -1.66 -14.73 -16.42
CA PRO A 172 -1.87 -13.28 -16.37
C PRO A 172 -2.20 -12.79 -14.96
N ARG A 173 -1.77 -11.56 -14.63
CA ARG A 173 -2.18 -10.86 -13.40
C ARG A 173 -3.56 -10.23 -13.57
N VAL A 174 -4.60 -10.93 -13.12
CA VAL A 174 -6.00 -10.48 -13.24
C VAL A 174 -6.49 -9.89 -11.92
N HIS A 175 -6.72 -10.73 -10.91
CA HIS A 175 -7.00 -10.27 -9.56
C HIS A 175 -5.70 -10.15 -8.76
N TRP A 176 -5.53 -9.01 -8.10
CA TRP A 176 -4.31 -8.73 -7.38
C TRP A 176 -4.53 -7.97 -6.08
N CYS A 177 -3.74 -8.35 -5.07
CA CYS A 177 -3.63 -7.68 -3.79
C CYS A 177 -2.76 -6.43 -3.94
N VAL A 178 -3.38 -5.26 -3.92
CA VAL A 178 -2.70 -3.97 -4.06
C VAL A 178 -2.52 -3.29 -2.70
N CYS A 179 -1.49 -2.45 -2.63
CA CYS A 179 -1.22 -1.58 -1.49
C CYS A 179 -2.47 -0.74 -1.16
N GLN A 180 -2.91 -0.81 0.09
CA GLN A 180 -4.14 -0.12 0.51
C GLN A 180 -3.99 1.41 0.46
N TRP A 181 -2.77 1.93 0.59
CA TRP A 181 -2.49 3.36 0.51
C TRP A 181 -2.52 3.85 -0.93
N ALA A 182 -1.92 3.09 -1.85
CA ALA A 182 -1.97 3.37 -3.29
C ALA A 182 -3.42 3.32 -3.81
N PHE A 183 -4.20 2.34 -3.33
CA PHE A 183 -5.64 2.29 -3.60
C PHE A 183 -6.35 3.56 -3.10
N ALA A 184 -6.10 3.98 -1.86
CA ALA A 184 -6.74 5.16 -1.30
C ALA A 184 -6.42 6.44 -2.09
N SER A 185 -5.14 6.64 -2.46
CA SER A 185 -4.73 7.76 -3.32
C SER A 185 -5.39 7.70 -4.69
N LEU A 186 -5.44 6.52 -5.32
CA LEU A 186 -6.09 6.34 -6.62
C LEU A 186 -7.55 6.78 -6.60
N ILE A 187 -8.34 6.33 -5.61
CA ILE A 187 -9.76 6.70 -5.49
C ILE A 187 -9.90 8.19 -5.18
N ALA A 188 -9.05 8.75 -4.31
CA ALA A 188 -9.10 10.17 -3.96
C ALA A 188 -8.86 11.08 -5.18
N ASP A 189 -7.91 10.71 -6.04
CA ASP A 189 -7.58 11.46 -7.25
C ASP A 189 -8.58 11.23 -8.40
N ASN A 190 -9.38 10.15 -8.33
CA ASN A 190 -10.28 9.71 -9.41
C ASN A 190 -11.63 9.24 -8.83
N PRO A 191 -12.52 10.16 -8.41
CA PRO A 191 -13.72 9.80 -7.66
C PRO A 191 -14.68 8.84 -8.38
N ASP A 192 -14.72 8.87 -9.72
CA ASP A 192 -15.60 8.01 -10.52
C ASP A 192 -15.10 6.56 -10.64
N ILE A 193 -13.82 6.31 -10.34
CA ILE A 193 -13.19 5.00 -10.58
C ILE A 193 -13.77 3.90 -9.69
N CYS A 194 -14.26 4.25 -8.50
CA CYS A 194 -14.77 3.27 -7.56
C CYS A 194 -15.89 2.43 -8.18
N SER A 195 -16.86 3.08 -8.83
CA SER A 195 -18.01 2.42 -9.46
C SER A 195 -17.60 1.41 -10.54
N GLN A 196 -16.53 1.72 -11.29
CA GLN A 196 -16.03 0.91 -12.40
C GLN A 196 -15.16 -0.25 -11.94
N LEU A 197 -14.44 -0.05 -10.83
CA LEU A 197 -13.56 -1.04 -10.28
C LEU A 197 -14.32 -2.28 -9.80
N THR A 198 -13.89 -3.44 -10.26
CA THR A 198 -14.31 -4.73 -9.72
C THR A 198 -13.41 -5.07 -8.53
N MET A 199 -14.01 -5.06 -7.34
CA MET A 199 -13.35 -5.40 -6.09
C MET A 199 -13.95 -6.68 -5.52
N LYS A 200 -13.09 -7.56 -5.00
CA LYS A 200 -13.53 -8.80 -4.35
C LYS A 200 -13.50 -8.64 -2.84
N LEU A 201 -14.61 -8.20 -2.25
CA LEU A 201 -14.71 -7.94 -0.80
C LEU A 201 -14.31 -9.15 0.05
N ALA A 202 -14.67 -10.36 -0.38
CA ALA A 202 -14.28 -11.59 0.32
C ALA A 202 -12.77 -11.86 0.32
N GLY A 203 -12.02 -11.31 -0.65
CA GLY A 203 -10.55 -11.38 -0.73
C GLY A 203 -9.84 -10.12 -0.23
N THR A 204 -10.58 -9.07 0.15
CA THR A 204 -10.03 -7.83 0.72
C THR A 204 -9.93 -7.97 2.24
N HIS A 205 -8.73 -7.80 2.77
CA HIS A 205 -8.44 -7.99 4.18
C HIS A 205 -9.02 -6.88 5.06
N LYS A 206 -9.49 -7.27 6.24
CA LYS A 206 -10.18 -6.38 7.19
C LYS A 206 -9.30 -5.23 7.68
N ALA A 207 -7.99 -5.42 7.73
CA ALA A 207 -7.05 -4.38 8.14
C ALA A 207 -7.17 -3.09 7.29
N ALA A 208 -7.53 -3.19 6.01
CA ALA A 208 -7.77 -2.01 5.18
C ALA A 208 -8.95 -1.17 5.69
N LEU A 209 -10.08 -1.82 5.99
CA LEU A 209 -11.24 -1.14 6.56
C LEU A 209 -10.92 -0.54 7.93
N CYS A 210 -10.18 -1.26 8.78
CA CYS A 210 -9.71 -0.75 10.06
C CYS A 210 -8.88 0.53 9.88
N ALA A 211 -7.91 0.52 8.97
CA ALA A 211 -7.03 1.66 8.71
C ALA A 211 -7.80 2.88 8.21
N TYR A 212 -8.73 2.70 7.26
CA TYR A 212 -9.53 3.81 6.76
C TYR A 212 -10.50 4.37 7.80
N CYS A 213 -11.03 3.51 8.69
CA CYS A 213 -11.86 3.94 9.80
C CYS A 213 -11.07 4.67 10.90
N ALA A 214 -9.81 4.32 11.11
CA ALA A 214 -8.94 4.97 12.09
C ALA A 214 -8.56 6.42 11.68
N ASN A 215 -8.46 6.69 10.37
CA ASN A 215 -8.18 8.01 9.84
C ASN A 215 -9.15 8.37 8.70
N GLN A 216 -10.42 8.54 9.07
CA GLN A 216 -11.47 8.82 8.09
C GLN A 216 -11.21 10.12 7.33
N SER A 217 -10.69 11.17 7.98
CA SER A 217 -10.42 12.45 7.32
C SER A 217 -9.47 12.33 6.13
N GLU A 218 -8.48 11.43 6.21
CA GLU A 218 -7.52 11.20 5.14
C GLU A 218 -8.05 10.20 4.10
N TYR A 219 -8.75 9.16 4.55
CA TYR A 219 -9.16 8.04 3.70
C TYR A 219 -10.66 7.99 3.40
N THR A 220 -11.36 9.13 3.47
CA THR A 220 -12.81 9.21 3.24
C THR A 220 -13.22 8.60 1.90
N ALA A 221 -12.48 8.92 0.82
CA ALA A 221 -12.81 8.42 -0.52
C ALA A 221 -12.70 6.89 -0.61
N ALA A 222 -11.64 6.31 -0.05
CA ALA A 222 -11.42 4.86 -0.02
C ALA A 222 -12.47 4.14 0.84
N LEU A 223 -12.78 4.69 2.02
CA LEU A 223 -13.83 4.16 2.90
C LEU A 223 -15.20 4.19 2.23
N ASN A 224 -15.54 5.31 1.58
CA ASN A 224 -16.79 5.42 0.83
C ASN A 224 -16.84 4.44 -0.33
N CYS A 225 -15.71 4.19 -0.99
CA CYS A 225 -15.64 3.20 -2.05
C CYS A 225 -15.94 1.78 -1.54
N LEU A 226 -15.39 1.38 -0.39
CA LEU A 226 -15.76 0.11 0.24
C LEU A 226 -17.27 0.04 0.53
N LYS A 227 -17.84 1.12 1.08
CA LYS A 227 -19.28 1.21 1.40
C LYS A 227 -20.18 1.20 0.17
N GLU A 228 -19.71 1.72 -0.95
CA GLU A 228 -20.45 1.63 -2.22
C GLU A 228 -20.55 0.18 -2.69
N LYS A 229 -19.49 -0.61 -2.48
CA LYS A 229 -19.48 -2.05 -2.80
C LYS A 229 -20.33 -2.86 -1.82
N ASP A 230 -20.37 -2.47 -0.55
CA ASP A 230 -21.29 -3.04 0.44
C ASP A 230 -21.67 -2.01 1.53
N PRO A 231 -22.92 -1.50 1.53
CA PRO A 231 -23.39 -0.50 2.49
C PRO A 231 -23.41 -0.95 3.95
N SER A 232 -23.29 -2.25 4.23
CA SER A 232 -23.19 -2.78 5.59
C SER A 232 -21.83 -2.51 6.25
N LEU A 233 -20.82 -2.17 5.46
CA LEU A 233 -19.49 -1.83 5.96
C LEU A 233 -19.54 -0.51 6.74
N THR A 234 -19.31 -0.59 8.04
CA THR A 234 -19.42 0.57 8.95
C THR A 234 -18.25 0.60 9.91
N CYS A 235 -17.82 1.80 10.31
CA CYS A 235 -16.74 1.94 11.29
C CYS A 235 -17.18 1.63 12.73
N THR A 236 -18.48 1.43 12.97
CA THR A 236 -19.10 1.38 14.30
C THR A 236 -19.00 0.01 14.98
N ASN A 237 -18.50 -1.03 14.31
CA ASN A 237 -18.41 -2.39 14.84
C ASN A 237 -16.96 -2.87 15.09
N PHE A 238 -16.01 -1.94 15.18
CA PHE A 238 -14.58 -2.27 15.21
C PHE A 238 -13.87 -1.95 16.54
N GLU A 239 -14.64 -1.74 17.61
CA GLU A 239 -14.16 -1.83 19.00
C GLU A 239 -13.89 -3.31 19.36
N GLY A 240 -12.88 -3.88 18.74
CA GLY A 240 -12.42 -5.23 19.01
C GLY A 240 -10.94 -5.36 18.72
N PRO A 241 -10.25 -6.35 19.33
CA PRO A 241 -8.80 -6.51 19.23
C PRO A 241 -8.27 -6.68 17.79
N ILE A 242 -9.15 -6.86 16.80
CA ILE A 242 -8.84 -7.10 15.39
C ILE A 242 -8.44 -5.81 14.64
N CYS A 243 -8.95 -4.63 15.04
CA CYS A 243 -8.50 -3.34 14.47
C CYS A 243 -7.46 -2.64 15.36
N GLY A 244 -6.84 -3.38 16.29
CA GLY A 244 -5.91 -2.85 17.28
C GLY A 244 -4.63 -2.33 16.63
N SER A 245 -4.59 -1.01 16.44
CA SER A 245 -3.47 -0.21 15.92
C SER A 245 -3.10 -0.53 14.47
N ALA A 246 -3.97 -0.17 13.52
CA ALA A 246 -3.46 0.29 12.22
C ALA A 246 -2.51 1.46 12.51
N ARG A 247 -1.21 1.24 12.33
CA ARG A 247 -0.15 2.24 12.47
C ARG A 247 0.31 2.69 11.10
#